data_AF-A0AAJ2DP28-F1
#
_entry.id   AF-A0AAJ2DP28-F1
#
_cell.length_a   1.000
_cell.length_b   1.000
_cell.length_c   1.000
_cell.angle_alpha   90.00
_cell.angle_beta   90.00
_cell.angle_gamma   90.00
#
_symmetry.space_group_name_H-M   'P 1'
#
loop_
_entity.id
_entity.type
_entity.pdbx_description
1 polymer ?
#
loop_
_entity_poly.entity_id
_entity_poly.type
_entity_poly.pdbx_seq_one_letter_code
_entity_poly.pdbx_strand_id
1 'polypeptide(L)'
;MLDLGLTKMALIGVVALVVLGPERLPGVARTAGALFGRAQRYINDVKSEVAREMELDELKKMRTQFETAASNVETTIHDNLKRHESELNDAWNQGTSVSPSIAGGESPAVDDGGSGEQWPAATPARLKRKNWRVKQSAVPSWYKRTTARRTRVQSGAARVARHTPATLRRPTKFF
;
A
#
# COMPACT_ATOMS: atom_id res chain seq x y z
N MET A 1 13.30 -11.37 29.65
CA MET A 1 12.94 -11.95 28.33
C MET A 1 11.68 -11.24 27.87
N LEU A 2 11.76 -10.46 26.80
CA LEU A 2 10.57 -9.92 26.15
C LEU A 2 9.94 -11.08 25.38
N ASP A 3 9.03 -11.80 26.03
CA ASP A 3 8.26 -12.86 25.41
C ASP A 3 7.27 -12.21 24.43
N LEU A 4 7.78 -11.90 23.24
CA LEU A 4 7.12 -11.31 22.08
C LEU A 4 6.87 -12.44 21.06
N GLY A 5 6.17 -13.49 21.49
CA GLY A 5 5.71 -14.54 20.60
C GLY A 5 4.61 -14.03 19.66
N LEU A 6 4.45 -14.71 18.52
CA LEU A 6 3.39 -14.44 17.54
C LEU A 6 2.00 -14.41 18.22
N THR A 7 1.78 -15.32 19.17
CA THR A 7 0.55 -15.45 19.96
C THR A 7 0.23 -14.18 20.75
N LYS A 8 1.23 -13.52 21.34
CA LYS A 8 1.02 -12.29 22.11
C LYS A 8 0.76 -11.10 21.20
N MET A 9 1.41 -11.04 20.04
CA MET A 9 1.08 -10.04 19.02
C MET A 9 -0.34 -10.22 18.48
N ALA A 10 -0.77 -11.47 18.27
CA ALA A 10 -2.13 -11.78 17.87
C ALA A 10 -3.14 -11.36 18.95
N LEU A 11 -2.88 -11.67 20.23
CA LEU A 11 -3.71 -11.25 21.36
C LEU A 11 -3.85 -9.72 21.42
N ILE A 12 -2.73 -8.99 21.34
CA ILE A 12 -2.73 -7.52 21.33
C ILE A 12 -3.49 -7.00 20.11
N GLY A 13 -3.34 -7.63 18.94
CA GLY A 13 -4.09 -7.31 17.74
C GLY A 13 -5.61 -7.46 17.93
N VAL A 14 -6.04 -8.56 18.56
CA VAL A 14 -7.46 -8.79 18.90
C VAL A 14 -7.97 -7.74 19.88
N VAL A 15 -7.23 -7.46 20.96
CA VAL A 15 -7.60 -6.41 21.93
C VAL A 15 -7.69 -5.04 21.24
N ALA A 16 -6.75 -4.72 20.36
CA ALA A 16 -6.76 -3.48 19.59
C ALA A 16 -7.95 -3.41 18.63
N LEU A 17 -8.35 -4.52 18.00
CA LEU A 17 -9.55 -4.59 17.15
C LEU A 17 -10.83 -4.29 17.94
N VAL A 18 -10.94 -4.81 19.16
CA VAL A 18 -12.12 -4.59 20.02
C VAL A 18 -12.17 -3.15 20.53
N VAL A 19 -11.05 -2.62 21.03
CA VAL A 19 -11.02 -1.29 21.67
C VAL A 19 -11.08 -0.15 20.66
N LEU A 20 -10.29 -0.25 19.59
CA LEU A 20 -10.14 0.82 18.60
C LEU A 20 -11.12 0.65 17.42
N GLY A 21 -11.52 -0.58 17.13
CA GLY A 21 -12.34 -0.94 15.99
C GLY A 21 -11.52 -1.27 14.72
N PRO A 22 -11.99 -2.20 13.88
CA PRO A 22 -11.31 -2.63 12.65
C PRO A 22 -11.13 -1.51 11.61
N GLU A 23 -12.01 -0.50 11.64
CA GLU A 23 -11.98 0.61 10.70
C GLU A 23 -10.85 1.61 10.98
N ARG A 24 -10.44 1.74 12.25
CA ARG A 24 -9.48 2.76 12.71
C ARG A 24 -8.06 2.21 12.91
N LEU A 25 -7.92 0.93 13.20
CA LEU A 25 -6.64 0.22 13.28
C LEU A 25 -5.71 0.43 12.06
N PRO A 26 -6.17 0.31 10.80
CA PRO A 26 -5.29 0.50 9.64
C PRO A 26 -4.76 1.95 9.53
N GLY A 27 -5.51 2.93 10.02
CA GLY A 27 -5.05 4.32 10.11
C GLY A 27 -3.91 4.50 11.11
N VAL A 28 -4.06 3.91 12.30
CA VAL A 28 -3.02 3.96 13.36
C VAL A 28 -1.78 3.18 12.95
N ALA A 29 -1.94 1.98 12.41
CA ALA A 29 -0.82 1.17 11.92
C ALA A 29 0.00 1.89 10.84
N ARG A 30 -0.66 2.58 9.89
CA ARG A 30 0.02 3.40 8.89
C ARG A 30 0.80 4.55 9.50
N THR A 31 0.23 5.22 10.50
CA THR A 31 0.86 6.37 11.16
C THR A 31 2.05 5.92 12.00
N ALA A 32 1.85 4.89 12.84
CA ALA A 32 2.90 4.28 13.64
C ALA A 32 4.03 3.74 12.77
N GLY A 33 3.70 3.04 11.68
CA GLY A 33 4.69 2.55 10.71
C GLY A 33 5.46 3.67 10.02
N ALA A 34 4.80 4.77 9.66
CA ALA A 34 5.46 5.93 9.05
C ALA A 34 6.37 6.68 10.03
N LEU A 35 6.07 6.67 11.33
CA LEU A 35 6.94 7.22 12.38
C LEU A 35 8.13 6.29 12.65
N PHE A 36 7.86 4.99 12.79
CA PHE A 36 8.89 3.98 13.00
C PHE A 36 9.88 3.94 11.84
N GLY A 37 9.41 4.00 10.59
CA GLY A 37 10.28 4.04 9.41
C GLY A 37 11.16 5.30 9.35
N ARG A 38 10.69 6.44 9.86
CA ARG A 38 11.50 7.65 10.00
C ARG A 38 12.55 7.52 11.10
N ALA A 39 12.17 6.97 12.25
CA ALA A 39 13.09 6.70 13.35
C ALA A 39 14.20 5.73 12.94
N GLN A 40 13.86 4.66 12.22
CA GLN A 40 14.85 3.71 11.72
C GLN A 40 15.86 4.36 10.76
N ARG A 41 15.41 5.27 9.88
CA ARG A 41 16.32 6.07 9.04
C ARG A 41 17.26 6.93 9.87
N TYR A 42 16.73 7.67 10.84
CA TYR A 42 17.55 8.51 11.73
C TYR A 42 18.60 7.69 12.50
N ILE A 43 18.20 6.52 13.02
CA ILE A 43 19.13 5.60 13.69
C ILE A 43 20.22 5.12 12.73
N ASN A 44 19.89 4.85 11.47
CA ASN A 44 20.88 4.44 10.48
C ASN A 44 21.87 5.57 10.13
N ASP A 45 21.37 6.80 10.01
CA ASP A 45 22.19 7.98 9.75
C ASP A 45 23.15 8.22 10.93
N VAL A 46 22.64 8.20 12.16
CA VAL A 46 23.46 8.32 13.38
C VAL A 46 24.45 7.16 13.51
N LYS A 47 24.03 5.92 13.22
CA LYS A 47 24.96 4.77 13.18
C LYS A 47 26.08 4.98 12.17
N SER A 48 25.81 5.60 11.02
CA SER A 48 26.81 5.82 9.98
C SER A 48 27.81 6.92 10.35
N GLU A 49 27.38 7.93 11.09
CA GLU A 49 28.22 9.01 11.61
C GLU A 49 29.06 8.53 12.80
N VAL A 50 28.43 7.81 13.74
CA VAL A 50 29.10 7.27 14.93
C VAL A 50 30.04 6.10 14.60
N ALA A 51 29.69 5.22 13.64
CA ALA A 51 30.60 4.16 13.19
C ALA A 51 31.86 4.69 12.49
N ARG A 52 31.87 5.96 12.11
CA ARG A 52 33.03 6.64 11.52
C ARG A 52 33.94 7.27 12.58
N GLU A 53 33.42 7.53 13.78
CA GLU A 53 34.13 8.22 14.88
C GLU A 53 34.50 7.31 16.06
N MET A 54 33.78 6.19 16.29
CA MET A 54 34.09 5.24 17.37
C MET A 54 34.79 3.97 16.85
N GLU A 55 35.88 3.63 17.53
CA GLU A 55 36.83 2.55 17.28
C GLU A 55 36.15 1.16 17.18
N LEU A 56 36.65 0.32 16.27
CA LEU A 56 36.02 -0.92 15.76
C LEU A 56 35.63 -2.00 16.79
N ASP A 57 36.00 -1.86 18.06
CA ASP A 57 35.83 -2.89 19.09
C ASP A 57 34.44 -2.89 19.78
N GLU A 58 33.82 -1.74 20.02
CA GLU A 58 32.48 -1.70 20.63
C GLU A 58 31.37 -2.08 19.64
N LEU A 59 31.50 -1.69 18.36
CA LEU A 59 30.56 -2.12 17.31
C LEU A 59 30.60 -3.63 17.09
N LYS A 60 31.78 -4.26 17.20
CA LYS A 60 31.93 -5.70 17.03
C LYS A 60 31.28 -6.47 18.18
N LYS A 61 31.41 -5.97 19.41
CA LYS A 61 30.76 -6.54 20.60
C LYS A 61 29.24 -6.37 20.58
N MET A 62 28.74 -5.21 20.10
CA MET A 62 27.31 -4.99 19.94
C MET A 62 26.73 -5.84 18.79
N ARG A 63 27.44 -5.96 17.66
CA ARG A 63 27.08 -6.83 16.53
C ARG A 63 26.98 -8.28 16.96
N THR A 64 27.97 -8.82 17.66
CA THR A 64 27.94 -10.23 18.12
C THR A 64 26.79 -10.48 19.09
N GLN A 65 26.51 -9.56 20.01
CA GLN A 65 25.34 -9.67 20.90
C GLN A 65 24.01 -9.62 20.13
N PHE A 66 23.91 -8.76 19.11
CA PHE A 66 22.71 -8.68 18.26
C PHE A 66 22.55 -9.92 17.37
N GLU A 67 23.63 -10.44 16.80
CA GLU A 67 23.67 -11.65 15.98
C GLU A 67 23.20 -12.87 16.79
N THR A 68 23.71 -13.04 18.03
CA THR A 68 23.29 -14.11 18.94
C THR A 68 21.83 -13.95 19.37
N ALA A 69 21.37 -12.70 19.60
CA ALA A 69 19.97 -12.46 19.91
C ALA A 69 19.05 -12.78 18.72
N ALA A 70 19.46 -12.41 17.51
CA ALA A 70 18.73 -12.68 16.28
C ALA A 70 18.66 -14.18 15.96
N SER A 71 19.77 -14.92 16.07
CA SER A 71 19.80 -16.38 15.83
C SER A 71 18.90 -17.15 16.81
N ASN A 72 18.87 -16.71 18.07
CA ASN A 72 17.98 -17.29 19.08
C ASN A 72 16.51 -17.01 18.78
N VAL A 73 16.18 -15.81 18.31
CA VAL A 73 14.82 -15.47 17.87
C VAL A 73 14.44 -16.28 16.64
N GLU A 74 15.31 -16.45 15.65
CA GLU A 74 15.03 -17.22 14.45
C GLU A 74 14.79 -18.71 14.75
N THR A 75 15.62 -19.30 15.60
CA THR A 75 15.43 -20.69 16.04
C THR A 75 14.11 -20.85 16.80
N THR A 76 13.80 -19.90 17.70
CA THR A 76 12.54 -19.89 18.43
C THR A 76 11.33 -19.72 17.50
N ILE A 77 11.40 -18.82 16.50
CA ILE A 77 10.32 -18.61 15.53
C ILE A 77 10.13 -19.84 14.67
N HIS A 78 11.19 -20.47 14.18
CA HIS A 78 11.11 -21.66 13.34
C HIS A 78 10.49 -22.85 14.09
N ASP A 79 10.82 -22.99 15.38
CA ASP A 79 10.25 -24.02 16.26
C ASP A 79 8.79 -23.75 16.65
N ASN A 80 8.37 -22.47 16.75
CA ASN A 80 6.98 -22.11 16.99
C ASN A 80 6.13 -22.21 15.71
N LEU A 81 6.70 -21.85 14.55
CA LEU A 81 6.00 -21.89 13.26
C LEU A 81 5.68 -23.33 12.85
N LYS A 82 6.63 -24.27 13.02
CA LYS A 82 6.38 -25.70 12.79
C LYS A 82 5.26 -26.26 13.67
N ARG A 83 5.17 -25.81 14.93
CA ARG A 83 4.10 -26.24 15.86
C ARG A 83 2.75 -25.64 15.46
N HIS A 84 2.71 -24.38 15.04
CA HIS A 84 1.47 -23.76 14.58
C HIS A 84 1.00 -24.28 13.22
N GLU A 85 1.90 -24.67 12.31
CA GLU A 85 1.51 -25.32 11.06
C GLU A 85 0.81 -26.66 11.30
N SER A 86 1.28 -27.48 12.26
CA SER A 86 0.57 -28.71 12.63
C SER A 86 -0.81 -28.44 13.23
N GLU A 87 -0.92 -27.48 14.15
CA GLU A 87 -2.19 -27.13 14.79
C GLU A 87 -3.21 -26.52 13.81
N LEU A 88 -2.74 -25.69 12.87
CA LEU A 88 -3.58 -25.08 11.83
C LEU A 88 -4.05 -26.11 10.81
N ASN A 89 -3.20 -27.06 10.42
CA ASN A 89 -3.58 -28.14 9.51
C ASN A 89 -4.63 -29.07 10.17
N ASP A 90 -4.46 -29.38 11.46
CA ASP A 90 -5.42 -30.18 12.22
C ASP A 90 -6.76 -29.44 12.39
N ALA A 91 -6.73 -28.14 12.68
CA ALA A 91 -7.93 -27.30 12.77
C ALA A 91 -8.64 -27.12 11.42
N TRP A 92 -7.89 -27.03 10.31
CA TRP A 92 -8.45 -26.90 8.97
C TRP A 92 -9.17 -28.18 8.54
N ASN A 93 -8.55 -29.34 8.77
CA ASN A 93 -9.16 -30.64 8.48
C ASN A 93 -10.40 -30.92 9.35
N GLN A 94 -10.42 -30.43 10.59
CA GLN A 94 -11.59 -30.48 11.49
C GLN A 94 -12.68 -29.46 11.13
N GLY A 95 -12.32 -28.29 10.59
CA GLY A 95 -13.28 -27.27 10.15
C GLY A 95 -14.01 -27.63 8.86
N THR A 96 -13.38 -28.39 7.97
CA THR A 96 -14.00 -28.84 6.71
C THR A 96 -15.05 -29.96 6.89
N SER A 97 -15.13 -30.60 8.05
CA SER A 97 -16.12 -31.66 8.33
C SER A 97 -17.46 -31.15 8.87
N VAL A 98 -17.63 -29.83 9.09
CA VAL A 98 -18.85 -29.25 9.71
C VAL A 98 -19.64 -28.30 8.78
N SER A 99 -19.34 -28.22 7.49
CA SER A 99 -20.26 -27.59 6.52
C SER A 99 -20.01 -28.02 5.08
N PRO A 100 -20.96 -28.79 4.50
CA PRO A 100 -21.67 -28.28 3.34
C PRO A 100 -23.16 -28.65 3.41
N SER A 101 -23.95 -27.91 4.22
CA SER A 101 -25.43 -27.98 4.19
C SER A 101 -26.08 -26.65 3.77
N ILE A 102 -25.29 -25.72 3.20
CA ILE A 102 -25.80 -24.43 2.67
C ILE A 102 -25.82 -24.39 1.13
N ALA A 103 -25.25 -25.37 0.42
CA ALA A 103 -25.36 -25.45 -1.03
C ALA A 103 -26.61 -26.24 -1.45
N GLY A 104 -27.78 -25.71 -1.12
CA GLY A 104 -29.06 -26.20 -1.62
C GLY A 104 -29.26 -25.87 -3.09
N GLY A 105 -29.88 -26.79 -3.83
CA GLY A 105 -30.51 -26.50 -5.13
C GLY A 105 -30.31 -27.58 -6.18
N GLU A 106 -31.13 -28.62 -6.11
CA GLU A 106 -31.37 -29.63 -7.15
C GLU A 106 -32.35 -29.12 -8.24
N SER A 107 -31.94 -29.24 -9.53
CA SER A 107 -32.67 -29.51 -10.81
C SER A 107 -34.02 -28.80 -11.16
N PRO A 108 -34.51 -28.78 -12.44
CA PRO A 108 -34.11 -29.56 -13.63
C PRO A 108 -34.00 -28.78 -14.98
N ALA A 109 -33.63 -29.53 -16.01
CA ALA A 109 -33.55 -29.18 -17.42
C ALA A 109 -34.89 -28.77 -18.06
N VAL A 110 -34.83 -27.83 -19.02
CA VAL A 110 -35.86 -27.60 -20.04
C VAL A 110 -35.17 -27.42 -21.39
N ASP A 111 -35.53 -28.32 -22.31
CA ASP A 111 -35.33 -28.28 -23.75
C ASP A 111 -36.47 -27.46 -24.36
N ASP A 112 -36.17 -26.52 -25.27
CA ASP A 112 -37.12 -26.10 -26.30
C ASP A 112 -36.40 -25.45 -27.49
N GLY A 113 -36.81 -25.87 -28.69
CA GLY A 113 -36.21 -25.51 -29.96
C GLY A 113 -36.97 -24.41 -30.69
N GLY A 114 -36.20 -23.53 -31.34
CA GLY A 114 -36.52 -22.97 -32.65
C GLY A 114 -37.53 -21.82 -32.74
N SER A 115 -37.04 -20.61 -33.02
CA SER A 115 -37.34 -19.83 -34.23
C SER A 115 -36.70 -18.45 -34.12
N GLY A 116 -36.25 -17.94 -35.28
CA GLY A 116 -35.21 -16.92 -35.35
C GLY A 116 -35.67 -15.48 -35.19
N GLU A 117 -34.69 -14.63 -34.92
CA GLU A 117 -34.68 -13.21 -35.31
C GLU A 117 -33.23 -12.72 -35.29
N GLN A 118 -32.65 -12.59 -36.48
CA GLN A 118 -31.32 -12.06 -36.69
C GLN A 118 -31.38 -10.52 -36.62
N TRP A 119 -30.88 -9.95 -35.54
CA TRP A 119 -30.72 -8.49 -35.38
C TRP A 119 -29.29 -8.06 -35.78
N PRO A 120 -29.13 -6.88 -36.41
CA PRO A 120 -27.88 -6.50 -37.05
C PRO A 120 -26.77 -6.23 -36.03
N ALA A 121 -25.56 -6.66 -36.39
CA ALA A 121 -24.35 -6.46 -35.60
C ALA A 121 -24.14 -4.98 -35.26
N ALA A 122 -24.31 -4.63 -33.98
CA ALA A 122 -23.90 -3.35 -33.44
C ALA A 122 -22.39 -3.16 -33.69
N THR A 123 -22.04 -2.09 -34.40
CA THR A 123 -20.65 -1.68 -34.57
C THR A 123 -20.05 -1.45 -33.19
N PRO A 124 -18.91 -2.08 -32.82
CA PRO A 124 -18.36 -1.89 -31.49
C PRO A 124 -17.89 -0.44 -31.36
N ALA A 125 -18.59 0.32 -30.51
CA ALA A 125 -18.14 1.64 -30.11
C ALA A 125 -16.72 1.51 -29.54
N ARG A 126 -15.76 2.21 -30.17
CA ARG A 126 -14.36 2.22 -29.77
C ARG A 126 -14.26 2.62 -28.30
N LEU A 127 -14.02 1.64 -27.44
CA LEU A 127 -13.71 1.87 -26.02
C LEU A 127 -12.48 2.78 -25.95
N LYS A 128 -12.71 4.01 -25.49
CA LYS A 128 -11.68 5.02 -25.31
C LYS A 128 -10.71 4.50 -24.26
N ARG A 129 -9.59 3.92 -24.69
CA ARG A 129 -8.56 3.39 -23.81
C ARG A 129 -8.12 4.49 -22.85
N LYS A 130 -8.43 4.31 -21.57
CA LYS A 130 -7.94 5.16 -20.50
C LYS A 130 -6.45 4.86 -20.37
N ASN A 131 -5.62 5.68 -21.02
CA ASN A 131 -4.17 5.54 -21.02
C ASN A 131 -3.63 5.80 -19.61
N TRP A 132 -3.59 4.76 -18.78
CA TRP A 132 -3.10 4.80 -17.40
C TRP A 132 -1.64 5.30 -17.32
N ARG A 133 -0.88 5.11 -18.42
CA ARG A 133 0.50 5.59 -18.58
C ARG A 133 0.62 7.12 -18.63
N VAL A 134 -0.46 7.87 -18.92
CA VAL A 134 -0.45 9.34 -18.89
C VAL A 134 -0.46 9.88 -17.45
N LYS A 135 -0.68 9.03 -16.44
CA LYS A 135 -0.69 9.46 -15.03
C LYS A 135 0.67 9.38 -14.32
N GLN A 136 1.73 8.87 -14.96
CA GLN A 136 3.00 8.59 -14.26
C GLN A 136 4.09 9.66 -14.42
N SER A 137 3.94 10.67 -15.28
CA SER A 137 4.98 11.72 -15.44
C SER A 137 4.68 13.03 -14.69
N ALA A 138 3.58 13.11 -13.94
CA ALA A 138 3.26 14.29 -13.17
C ALA A 138 4.05 14.28 -11.84
N VAL A 139 5.27 14.82 -11.85
CA VAL A 139 6.01 15.04 -10.59
C VAL A 139 5.12 15.86 -9.63
N PRO A 140 5.07 15.49 -8.33
CA PRO A 140 4.18 16.11 -7.35
C PRO A 140 4.28 17.64 -7.30
N SER A 141 3.18 18.32 -6.97
CA SER A 141 3.11 19.78 -6.91
C SER A 141 4.08 20.38 -5.88
N TRP A 142 4.37 19.67 -4.79
CA TRP A 142 5.36 20.08 -3.79
C TRP A 142 6.78 20.12 -4.39
N TYR A 143 7.15 19.10 -5.18
CA TYR A 143 8.47 19.01 -5.84
C TYR A 143 8.67 20.10 -6.91
N LYS A 144 7.58 20.52 -7.57
CA LYS A 144 7.60 21.61 -8.56
C LYS A 144 7.78 23.00 -7.93
N ARG A 145 7.35 23.19 -6.68
CA ARG A 145 7.48 24.46 -5.96
C ARG A 145 8.89 24.69 -5.44
N THR A 146 9.57 23.63 -4.99
CA THR A 146 10.94 23.72 -4.45
C THR A 146 11.99 23.97 -5.52
N THR A 147 11.79 23.45 -6.74
CA THR A 147 12.76 23.58 -7.84
C THR A 147 12.61 24.85 -8.67
N ALA A 148 11.66 25.75 -8.35
CA ALA A 148 11.37 27.01 -9.05
C ALA A 148 11.25 26.90 -10.60
N ARG A 149 11.08 25.68 -11.14
CA ARG A 149 10.92 25.47 -12.58
C ARG A 149 9.52 25.92 -13.00
N ARG A 150 9.43 26.93 -13.87
CA ARG A 150 8.15 27.42 -14.39
C ARG A 150 7.49 26.33 -15.22
N THR A 151 6.33 25.86 -14.74
CA THR A 151 5.60 24.71 -15.29
C THR A 151 4.53 25.06 -16.32
N ARG A 152 4.28 26.36 -16.55
CA ARG A 152 3.36 26.82 -17.59
C ARG A 152 4.12 27.49 -18.73
N VAL A 153 3.98 26.96 -19.93
CA VAL A 153 4.35 27.67 -21.16
C VAL A 153 3.33 28.79 -21.34
N GLN A 154 3.78 30.04 -21.35
CA GLN A 154 2.91 31.15 -21.72
C GLN A 154 2.51 30.97 -23.18
N SER A 155 1.20 30.81 -23.44
CA SER A 155 0.66 30.83 -24.80
C SER A 155 1.06 32.14 -25.49
N GLY A 156 1.21 32.13 -26.82
CA GLY A 156 1.62 33.32 -27.58
C GLY A 156 0.76 34.54 -27.25
N ALA A 157 -0.56 34.35 -27.13
CA ALA A 157 -1.51 35.37 -26.70
C ALA A 157 -1.20 35.97 -25.32
N ALA A 158 -0.76 35.16 -24.35
CA ALA A 158 -0.40 35.64 -23.01
C ALA A 158 0.90 36.46 -23.00
N ARG A 159 1.83 36.22 -23.94
CA ARG A 159 3.03 37.05 -24.11
C ARG A 159 2.68 38.38 -24.73
N VAL A 160 1.86 38.36 -25.79
CA VAL A 160 1.37 39.57 -26.45
C VAL A 160 0.54 40.43 -25.48
N ALA A 161 -0.30 39.82 -24.64
CA ALA A 161 -1.06 40.53 -23.61
C ALA A 161 -0.18 41.30 -22.61
N ARG A 162 1.03 40.80 -22.29
CA ARG A 162 1.95 41.48 -21.36
C ARG A 162 2.59 42.73 -21.95
N HIS A 163 2.89 42.69 -23.25
CA HIS A 163 3.60 43.77 -23.95
C HIS A 163 2.69 44.66 -24.80
N THR A 164 1.39 44.38 -24.84
CA THR A 164 0.41 45.25 -25.53
C THR A 164 0.03 46.42 -24.63
N PRO A 165 0.16 47.68 -25.13
CA PRO A 165 -0.24 48.86 -24.39
C PRO A 165 -1.75 48.82 -24.11
N ALA A 166 -2.17 49.41 -22.99
CA ALA A 166 -3.54 49.35 -22.48
C ALA A 166 -4.58 49.88 -23.50
N THR A 167 -4.17 50.79 -24.38
CA THR A 167 -5.00 51.39 -25.44
C THR A 167 -5.41 50.41 -26.54
N LEU A 168 -4.66 49.33 -26.74
CA LEU A 168 -4.94 48.30 -27.76
C LEU A 168 -5.65 47.06 -27.17
N ARG A 169 -5.92 47.05 -25.86
CA ARG A 169 -6.62 45.93 -25.21
C ARG A 169 -8.12 46.06 -25.44
N ARG A 170 -8.71 45.03 -26.04
CA ARG A 170 -10.17 44.97 -26.26
C ARG A 170 -10.87 44.84 -24.90
N PRO A 171 -11.92 45.64 -24.61
CA PRO A 171 -12.62 45.55 -23.33
C PRO A 171 -13.29 44.19 -23.21
N THR A 172 -12.90 43.42 -22.20
CA THR A 172 -13.54 42.16 -21.84
C THR A 172 -14.88 42.48 -21.19
N LYS A 173 -15.98 42.37 -21.95
CA LYS A 173 -17.32 42.38 -21.37
C LYS A 173 -17.58 41.01 -20.76
N PHE A 174 -17.55 40.95 -19.42
CA PHE A 174 -18.12 39.81 -18.70
C PHE A 174 -19.63 40.03 -18.69
N PHE A 175 -20.35 39.12 -19.38
CA PHE A 175 -21.79 38.96 -19.19
C PHE A 175 -22.04 38.19 -17.89
#